data_AF-A0A6B8QN11-F1
#
_entry.id   AF-A0A6B8QN11-F1
#
_cell.length_a   1.000
_cell.length_b   1.000
_cell.length_c   1.000
_cell.angle_alpha   90.00
_cell.angle_beta   90.00
_cell.angle_gamma   90.00
#
_symmetry.space_group_name_H-M   'P 1'
#
loop_
_entity.id
_entity.type
_entity.pdbx_description
1 polymer ?
#
loop_
_entity_poly.entity_id
_entity_poly.type
_entity_poly.pdbx_seq_one_letter_code
_entity_poly.pdbx_strand_id
1 'polypeptide(L)' 'MATTNTITPKPIYAPKGCNCPVMIHLTKSEREELKRIQELEMRTMSATGRMLMLRGIAEYDQDTLNAE' A
#
# COMPACT_ATOMS: atom_id res chain seq x y z
N MET A 1 -18.63 -16.62 -34.07
CA MET A 1 -18.82 -16.13 -32.69
C MET A 1 -17.44 -15.87 -32.11
N ALA A 2 -17.08 -14.62 -31.84
CA ALA A 2 -15.75 -14.25 -31.35
C ALA A 2 -15.65 -14.53 -29.85
N THR A 3 -14.63 -15.29 -29.45
CA THR A 3 -14.35 -15.66 -28.07
C THR A 3 -13.82 -14.47 -27.28
N THR A 4 -14.39 -14.23 -26.10
CA THR A 4 -13.98 -13.22 -25.13
C THR A 4 -12.48 -13.31 -24.85
N ASN A 5 -11.74 -12.25 -25.22
CA ASN A 5 -10.33 -12.07 -24.86
C ASN A 5 -10.20 -12.00 -23.33
N THR A 6 -9.89 -13.12 -22.70
CA THR A 6 -9.60 -13.17 -21.27
C THR A 6 -8.19 -12.64 -21.07
N ILE A 7 -8.05 -11.37 -20.68
CA ILE A 7 -6.76 -10.81 -20.30
C ILE A 7 -6.36 -11.50 -18.99
N THR A 8 -5.36 -12.39 -19.05
CA THR A 8 -4.78 -12.99 -17.84
C THR A 8 -4.25 -11.87 -16.94
N PRO A 9 -4.73 -11.72 -15.70
CA PRO A 9 -4.24 -10.67 -14.81
C PRO A 9 -2.73 -10.85 -14.63
N LYS A 10 -1.94 -9.80 -14.86
CA LYS A 10 -0.53 -9.81 -14.50
C LYS A 10 -0.45 -10.12 -13.00
N PRO A 11 0.36 -11.11 -12.56
CA PRO A 11 0.51 -11.40 -11.15
C PRO A 11 0.95 -10.12 -10.45
N ILE A 12 0.13 -9.66 -9.51
CA ILE A 12 0.49 -8.61 -8.58
C ILE A 12 1.61 -9.23 -7.73
N TYR A 13 2.87 -8.89 -8.02
CA TYR A 13 4.02 -9.36 -7.27
C TYR A 13 4.03 -8.69 -5.89
N ALA A 14 3.17 -9.16 -4.98
CA ALA A 14 3.36 -8.91 -3.56
C ALA A 14 4.71 -9.53 -3.16
N PRO A 15 5.49 -8.89 -2.27
CA PRO A 15 6.70 -9.49 -1.74
C PRO A 15 6.42 -10.88 -1.16
N LYS A 16 7.36 -11.82 -1.28
CA LYS A 16 7.19 -13.19 -0.79
C LYS A 16 6.72 -13.18 0.68
N GLY A 17 5.59 -13.84 0.96
CA GLY A 17 4.99 -13.92 2.29
C GLY A 17 3.97 -12.82 2.62
N CYS A 18 3.78 -11.81 1.76
CA CYS A 18 2.72 -10.81 1.92
C CYS A 18 1.40 -11.29 1.33
N ASN A 19 0.65 -12.09 2.08
CA ASN A 19 -0.53 -12.82 1.58
C ASN A 19 -1.87 -12.33 2.19
N CYS A 20 -1.83 -11.37 3.10
CA CYS A 20 -3.01 -10.84 3.80
C CYS A 20 -3.37 -9.46 3.24
N PRO A 21 -4.40 -9.33 2.38
CA PRO A 21 -4.80 -8.04 1.84
C PRO A 21 -5.50 -7.18 2.89
N VAL A 22 -5.29 -5.86 2.83
CA VAL A 22 -6.03 -4.87 3.61
C VAL A 22 -6.73 -3.93 2.64
N MET A 23 -8.03 -3.72 2.84
CA MET A 23 -8.80 -2.73 2.09
C MET A 23 -8.79 -1.40 2.86
N ILE A 24 -8.35 -0.32 2.20
CA ILE A 24 -8.27 1.01 2.80
C ILE A 24 -9.02 1.99 1.91
N HIS A 25 -9.91 2.78 2.50
CA HIS A 25 -10.55 3.92 1.84
C HIS A 25 -9.79 5.20 2.20
N LEU A 26 -9.46 5.99 1.19
CA LEU A 26 -8.75 7.26 1.34
C LEU A 26 -9.63 8.38 0.78
N THR A 27 -9.55 9.54 1.42
CA THR A 27 -9.99 10.81 0.82
C THR A 27 -9.13 11.13 -0.41
N LYS A 28 -9.61 12.06 -1.24
CA LYS A 28 -8.86 12.51 -2.43
C LYS A 28 -7.51 13.12 -2.05
N SER A 29 -7.47 13.94 -1.00
CA SER A 29 -6.24 14.59 -0.52
C SER A 29 -5.21 13.58 -0.02
N GLU A 30 -5.63 12.58 0.77
CA GLU A 30 -4.74 11.53 1.25
C GLU A 30 -4.17 10.71 0.09
N ARG A 31 -4.98 10.43 -0.94
CA ARG A 31 -4.54 9.70 -2.13
C ARG A 31 -3.51 10.49 -2.95
N GLU A 32 -3.71 11.79 -3.13
CA GLU A 32 -2.73 12.63 -3.84
C GLU A 32 -1.42 12.74 -3.07
N GLU A 33 -1.46 12.83 -1.74
CA GLU A 33 -0.25 12.85 -0.93
C GLU A 33 0.51 11.52 -0.99
N LEU A 34 -0.22 10.39 -0.94
CA LEU A 34 0.38 9.08 -1.14
C LEU A 34 1.04 8.95 -2.52
N LYS A 35 0.40 9.48 -3.57
CA LYS A 35 0.93 9.50 -4.93
C LYS A 35 2.20 10.37 -5.04
N ARG A 36 2.23 11.53 -4.39
CA ARG A 36 3.42 12.40 -4.32
C ARG A 36 4.63 11.64 -3.75
N ILE A 37 4.44 10.91 -2.65
CA ILE A 37 5.50 10.11 -2.02
C ILE A 37 5.90 8.94 -2.92
N GLN A 38 4.92 8.26 -3.53
CA GLN A 38 5.16 7.17 -4.47
C GLN A 38 6.09 7.60 -5.62
N GLU A 39 5.81 8.75 -6.23
CA GLU A 39 6.60 9.31 -7.34
C GLU A 39 8.02 9.67 -6.90
N LEU A 40 8.16 10.30 -5.72
CA LEU A 40 9.45 10.66 -5.15
C LEU A 40 10.34 9.44 -4.87
N GLU A 41 9.75 8.35 -4.37
CA GLU A 41 10.48 7.14 -3.97
C GLU A 41 10.65 6.12 -5.10
N MET A 42 10.07 6.38 -6.29
CA MET A 42 10.05 5.46 -7.43
C MET A 42 9.52 4.06 -7.06
N ARG A 43 8.42 4.00 -6.30
CA ARG A 43 7.77 2.76 -5.83
C ARG A 43 6.35 2.64 -6.37
N THR A 44 5.70 1.50 -6.14
CA THR A 44 4.26 1.37 -6.39
C THR A 44 3.46 1.95 -5.23
N MET A 45 2.23 2.40 -5.49
CA MET A 45 1.38 2.97 -4.44
C MET A 45 1.13 2.00 -3.27
N SER A 46 1.00 0.71 -3.56
CA SER A 46 0.84 -0.33 -2.53
C SER A 46 2.11 -0.54 -1.70
N ALA A 47 3.30 -0.45 -2.31
CA ALA A 47 4.55 -0.54 -1.59
C ALA A 47 4.77 0.70 -0.70
N THR A 48 4.49 1.89 -1.22
CA THR A 48 4.56 3.15 -0.46
C THR A 48 3.56 3.14 0.70
N GLY A 49 2.30 2.75 0.45
CA GLY A 49 1.27 2.65 1.48
C GLY A 49 1.65 1.65 2.58
N ARG A 50 2.17 0.46 2.21
CA ARG A 50 2.67 -0.52 3.18
C ARG A 50 3.83 0.03 4.00
N MET A 51 4.77 0.74 3.37
CA MET A 51 5.91 1.34 4.06
C MET A 51 5.45 2.38 5.10
N LEU A 52 4.56 3.28 4.73
CA LEU A 52 4.02 4.32 5.63
C LEU A 52 3.23 3.70 6.78
N MET A 53 2.40 2.69 6.50
CA MET A 53 1.66 1.96 7.53
C MET A 53 2.59 1.32 8.56
N LEU A 54 3.67 0.65 8.12
CA LEU A 54 4.64 0.05 9.04
C LEU A 54 5.39 1.08 9.88
N ARG A 55 5.70 2.25 9.31
CA ARG A 55 6.31 3.36 10.08
C ARG A 55 5.35 3.90 11.12
N GLY A 56 4.09 4.14 10.75
CA GLY A 56 3.07 4.62 11.68
C GLY A 56 2.78 3.66 12.83
N ILE A 57 2.82 2.34 12.60
CA ILE A 57 2.73 1.34 13.69
C ILE A 57 3.90 1.47 14.65
N ALA A 58 5.13 1.55 14.13
CA ALA A 58 6.32 1.69 14.98
C ALA A 58 6.31 2.98 15.80
N GLU A 59 5.86 4.09 15.21
CA GLU A 59 5.68 5.38 15.90
C GLU A 59 4.60 5.28 16.98
N TYR A 60 3.44 4.70 16.65
CA TYR A 60 2.37 4.46 17.62
C TYR A 60 2.82 3.61 18.82
N ASP A 61 3.55 2.53 18.56
CA ASP A 61 4.09 1.65 19.59
C ASP A 61 5.08 2.41 20.49
N GLN A 62 5.95 3.26 19.91
CA GLN A 62 6.86 4.10 20.67
C GLN A 62 6.10 5.09 21.55
N ASP A 63 5.15 5.83 21.00
CA ASP A 63 4.38 6.83 21.75
C ASP A 63 3.56 6.19 22.86
N THR A 64 2.97 5.02 22.61
CA THR A 64 2.12 4.31 23.57
C THR A 64 2.96 3.67 24.68
N LEU A 65 4.08 3.03 24.35
CA LEU A 65 5.00 2.45 25.35
C LEU A 65 5.72 3.51 26.19
N ASN A 66 5.91 4.72 25.65
CA ASN A 66 6.48 5.85 26.38
C ASN A 66 5.46 6.59 27.26
N ALA A 67 4.16 6.30 27.10
CA ALA A 67 3.08 6.90 27.88
C ALA A 67 2.70 6.07 29.13
N GLU A 68 3.31 4.90 29.31
CA GLU A 68 3.24 4.04 30.52
C GLU A 68 4.48 4.21 31.41
#